data_AF-A0A8J8E106-F1
#
_entry.id   AF-A0A8J8E106-F1
#
_cell.length_a   1.000
_cell.length_b   1.000
_cell.length_c   1.000
_cell.angle_alpha   90.00
_cell.angle_beta   90.00
_cell.angle_gamma   90.00
#
_symmetry.space_group_name_H-M   'P 1'
#
loop_
_entity.id
_entity.type
_entity.pdbx_description
1 polymer ?
#
loop_
_entity_poly.entity_id
_entity_poly.type
_entity_poly.pdbx_seq_one_letter_code
_entity_poly.pdbx_strand_id
1 'polypeptide(L)'
;MALEGVIIIGPQFPEGGVTTYVKTLKKYLQKEGLKVILISPYVFYPTEMNARAILRIDFIKNSFIKLIVLISNIGNIIKLASTKQSFIAHVHTAGGWSFWENSIYIIILKAFKIPVVLHMHTSEYGYAYLTSTNQV
;
A
#
# COMPACT_ATOMS: atom_id res chain seq x y z
N MET A 1 -12.67 -5.81 23.12
CA MET A 1 -12.20 -4.43 22.85
C MET A 1 -12.99 -3.92 21.66
N ALA A 2 -13.54 -2.71 21.76
CA ALA A 2 -14.12 -2.05 20.60
C ALA A 2 -12.99 -1.69 19.61
N LEU A 3 -13.26 -1.77 18.31
CA LEU A 3 -12.32 -1.34 17.29
C LEU A 3 -12.16 0.19 17.37
N GLU A 4 -10.93 0.68 17.50
CA GLU A 4 -10.65 2.12 17.63
C GLU A 4 -10.27 2.75 16.29
N GLY A 5 -9.75 1.97 15.35
CA GLY A 5 -9.39 2.50 14.04
C GLY A 5 -9.06 1.48 12.97
N VAL A 6 -8.84 2.01 11.78
CA VAL A 6 -8.46 1.26 10.57
C VAL A 6 -7.20 1.87 9.97
N ILE A 7 -6.20 1.03 9.73
CA ILE A 7 -4.99 1.38 8.97
C ILE A 7 -5.25 0.99 7.52
N ILE A 8 -5.31 1.95 6.61
CA ILE A 8 -5.47 1.68 5.18
C ILE A 8 -4.10 1.89 4.52
N ILE A 9 -3.56 0.82 3.96
CA ILE A 9 -2.32 0.85 3.17
C ILE A 9 -2.71 0.79 1.70
N GLY A 10 -2.39 1.83 0.93
CA GLY A 10 -2.75 1.87 -0.48
C GLY A 10 -2.40 3.20 -1.16
N PRO A 11 -2.44 3.24 -2.49
CA PRO A 11 -2.06 4.41 -3.27
C PRO A 11 -2.95 5.63 -3.01
N GLN A 12 -2.33 6.80 -2.81
CA GLN A 12 -3.01 8.08 -2.58
C GLN A 12 -2.82 9.07 -3.74
N PHE A 13 -3.32 8.72 -4.92
CA PHE A 13 -3.25 9.56 -6.10
C PHE A 13 -4.34 10.65 -6.17
N PRO A 14 -4.14 11.69 -7.00
CA PRO A 14 -5.24 12.58 -7.36
C PRO A 14 -6.40 11.80 -8.00
N GLU A 15 -6.07 10.85 -8.89
CA GLU A 15 -7.02 10.08 -9.70
C GLU A 15 -6.70 8.58 -9.71
N GLY A 16 -7.70 7.74 -9.95
CA GLY A 16 -7.56 6.27 -10.06
C GLY A 16 -8.58 5.51 -9.22
N GLY A 17 -9.05 4.36 -9.73
CA GLY A 17 -10.12 3.57 -9.10
C GLY A 17 -9.84 3.19 -7.65
N VAL A 18 -8.62 2.70 -7.37
CA VAL A 18 -8.19 2.34 -6.00
C VAL A 18 -8.18 3.55 -5.09
N THR A 19 -7.72 4.71 -5.57
CA THR A 19 -7.68 5.91 -4.74
C THR A 19 -9.08 6.47 -4.47
N THR A 20 -9.97 6.48 -5.46
CA THR A 20 -11.39 6.84 -5.24
C THR A 20 -12.03 5.91 -4.23
N TYR A 21 -11.77 4.61 -4.32
CA TYR A 21 -12.22 3.63 -3.33
C TYR A 21 -11.69 3.95 -1.92
N VAL A 22 -10.37 4.17 -1.77
CA VAL A 22 -9.74 4.48 -0.48
C VAL A 22 -10.30 5.78 0.12
N LYS A 23 -10.49 6.83 -0.69
CA LYS A 23 -11.07 8.12 -0.27
C LYS A 23 -12.50 7.94 0.22
N THR A 24 -13.31 7.18 -0.51
CA THR A 24 -14.71 6.89 -0.14
C THR A 24 -14.78 6.05 1.12
N LEU A 25 -14.01 4.97 1.22
CA LEU A 25 -13.94 4.10 2.39
C LEU A 25 -13.53 4.89 3.64
N LYS A 26 -12.51 5.75 3.54
CA LYS A 26 -12.10 6.63 4.64
C LYS A 26 -13.27 7.48 5.14
N LYS A 27 -14.03 8.12 4.25
CA LYS A 27 -15.17 8.96 4.65
C LYS A 27 -16.22 8.16 5.40
N TYR A 28 -16.55 6.96 4.93
CA TYR A 28 -17.51 6.09 5.61
C TYR A 28 -17.01 5.68 6.99
N LEU A 29 -15.78 5.19 7.11
CA LEU A 29 -15.23 4.77 8.40
C LEU A 29 -15.14 5.93 9.41
N GLN A 30 -14.78 7.13 8.96
CA GLN A 30 -14.76 8.31 9.81
C GLN A 30 -16.17 8.72 10.27
N LYS A 31 -17.19 8.55 9.41
CA LYS A 31 -18.60 8.78 9.78
C LYS A 31 -19.07 7.82 10.88
N GLU A 32 -18.56 6.58 10.87
CA GLU A 32 -18.78 5.59 11.94
C GLU A 32 -17.93 5.86 13.20
N GLY A 33 -17.22 6.98 13.27
CA GLY A 33 -16.42 7.36 14.44
C GLY A 33 -15.06 6.67 14.54
N LEU A 34 -14.65 5.91 13.53
CA LEU A 34 -13.37 5.21 13.53
C LEU A 34 -12.21 6.13 13.12
N LYS A 35 -11.08 6.00 13.81
CA LYS A 35 -9.82 6.65 13.43
C LYS A 35 -9.26 5.98 12.17
N VAL A 36 -9.18 6.71 11.06
CA VAL A 36 -8.59 6.19 9.81
C VAL A 36 -7.18 6.74 9.63
N ILE A 37 -6.21 5.83 9.49
CA ILE A 37 -4.81 6.16 9.24
C ILE A 37 -4.45 5.67 7.84
N LEU A 38 -3.94 6.57 7.01
CA LEU A 38 -3.54 6.25 5.65
C LEU A 38 -2.02 6.13 5.56
N ILE A 39 -1.56 5.05 4.93
CA ILE A 39 -0.15 4.82 4.61
C ILE A 39 -0.07 4.63 3.10
N SER A 40 0.63 5.55 2.41
CA SER A 40 0.83 5.42 0.98
C SER A 40 2.16 4.68 0.74
N PRO A 41 2.14 3.49 0.10
CA PRO A 41 3.37 2.92 -0.42
C PRO A 41 3.93 3.83 -1.53
N TYR A 42 5.23 3.73 -1.78
CA TYR A 42 5.85 4.44 -2.89
C TYR A 42 5.38 3.84 -4.22
N VAL A 43 4.88 4.67 -5.13
CA VAL A 43 4.48 4.23 -6.46
C VAL A 43 5.27 5.00 -7.51
N PHE A 44 5.79 4.26 -8.50
CA PHE A 44 6.53 4.82 -9.61
C PHE A 44 5.54 5.41 -10.62
N TYR A 45 5.74 6.65 -11.07
CA TYR A 45 5.00 7.20 -12.20
C TYR A 45 5.70 6.81 -13.51
N PRO A 46 5.16 5.89 -14.31
CA PRO A 46 5.77 5.54 -15.59
C PRO A 46 5.75 6.71 -16.59
N THR A 47 4.89 7.72 -16.39
CA THR A 47 4.81 8.92 -17.23
C THR A 47 6.04 9.83 -17.15
N GLU A 48 6.95 9.63 -16.20
CA GLU A 48 8.24 10.33 -16.13
C GLU A 48 9.40 9.55 -16.76
N MET A 49 9.16 8.32 -17.24
CA MET A 49 10.18 7.51 -17.92
C MET A 49 10.36 7.95 -19.38
N ASN A 50 10.87 9.16 -19.57
CA ASN A 50 11.54 9.50 -20.82
C ASN A 50 12.80 8.64 -20.95
N ALA A 51 13.12 8.16 -22.16
CA ALA A 51 14.30 7.32 -22.41
C ALA A 51 15.65 7.96 -21.99
N ARG A 52 15.67 9.27 -21.69
CA ARG A 52 16.81 10.01 -21.12
C ARG A 52 16.96 9.88 -19.58
N ALA A 53 15.93 9.44 -18.86
CA ALA A 53 15.96 9.18 -17.41
C ALA A 53 16.79 7.92 -17.03
N ILE A 54 17.35 7.24 -18.02
CA ILE A 54 18.37 6.18 -17.89
C ILE A 54 19.76 6.81 -17.57
N LEU A 55 19.86 8.10 -17.26
CA LEU A 55 21.05 8.61 -16.58
C LEU A 55 21.08 8.02 -15.15
N ARG A 56 22.13 7.26 -14.85
CA ARG A 56 22.35 6.54 -13.56
C ARG A 56 22.03 7.39 -12.31
N ILE A 57 22.19 8.71 -12.40
CA ILE A 57 22.00 9.65 -11.30
C ILE A 57 20.52 9.74 -10.88
N ASP A 58 19.57 9.80 -11.83
CA ASP A 58 18.14 9.91 -11.50
C ASP A 58 17.58 8.58 -10.98
N PHE A 59 18.07 7.46 -11.52
CA PHE A 59 17.77 6.14 -10.98
C PHE A 59 18.23 5.96 -9.53
N ILE A 60 19.45 6.39 -9.20
CA ILE A 60 19.98 6.32 -7.84
C ILE A 60 19.16 7.22 -6.91
N LYS A 61 18.89 8.47 -7.29
CA LYS A 61 18.07 9.41 -6.50
C LYS A 61 16.68 8.83 -6.21
N ASN A 62 16.00 8.30 -7.22
CA ASN A 62 14.68 7.70 -7.07
C ASN A 62 14.70 6.47 -6.15
N SER A 63 15.74 5.65 -6.24
CA SER A 63 15.94 4.50 -5.35
C SER A 63 16.17 4.94 -3.89
N PHE A 64 16.93 6.01 -3.67
CA PHE A 64 17.13 6.58 -2.33
C PHE A 64 15.85 7.16 -1.75
N ILE A 65 15.09 7.95 -2.53
CA ILE A 65 13.79 8.49 -2.08
C ILE A 65 12.84 7.36 -1.70
N LYS A 66 12.77 6.32 -2.55
CA LYS A 66 11.96 5.14 -2.31
C LYS A 66 12.35 4.41 -1.03
N LEU A 67 13.65 4.25 -0.77
CA LEU A 67 14.14 3.67 0.47
C LEU A 67 13.77 4.53 1.69
N ILE A 68 13.89 5.87 1.58
CA ILE A 68 13.51 6.80 2.66
C ILE A 68 12.01 6.69 2.96
N VAL A 69 11.16 6.67 1.93
CA VAL A 69 9.70 6.51 2.09
C VAL A 69 9.36 5.16 2.71
N LEU A 70 10.01 4.09 2.25
CA LEU A 70 9.84 2.75 2.82
C LEU A 70 10.19 2.73 4.32
N ILE A 71 11.36 3.25 4.70
CA ILE A 71 11.82 3.32 6.10
C ILE A 71 10.88 4.20 6.92
N SER A 72 10.44 5.34 6.39
CA SER A 72 9.49 6.24 7.06
C SER A 72 8.15 5.54 7.33
N ASN A 73 7.60 4.84 6.35
CA ASN A 73 6.38 4.06 6.48
C ASN A 73 6.53 2.93 7.51
N ILE A 74 7.66 2.21 7.49
CA ILE A 74 7.99 1.19 8.50
C ILE A 74 7.97 1.82 9.90
N GLY A 75 8.65 2.96 10.09
CA GLY A 75 8.68 3.68 11.36
C GLY A 75 7.27 4.09 11.83
N ASN A 76 6.44 4.59 10.92
CA ASN A 76 5.05 4.94 11.21
C ASN A 76 4.22 3.71 11.61
N ILE A 77 4.34 2.59 10.88
CA ILE A 77 3.65 1.34 11.22
C ILE A 77 4.08 0.84 12.59
N ILE A 78 5.38 0.79 12.88
CA ILE A 78 5.90 0.35 14.18
C ILE A 78 5.37 1.25 15.30
N LYS A 79 5.41 2.59 15.10
CA LYS A 79 4.92 3.55 16.10
C LYS A 79 3.43 3.34 16.39
N LEU A 80 2.62 3.15 15.34
CA LEU A 80 1.19 2.91 15.47
C LEU A 80 0.89 1.55 16.10
N ALA A 81 1.59 0.51 15.67
CA ALA A 81 1.41 -0.84 16.17
C ALA A 81 1.89 -1.03 17.61
N SER A 82 2.82 -0.19 18.05
CA SER A 82 3.26 -0.10 19.45
C SER A 82 2.25 0.62 20.35
N THR A 83 1.25 1.31 19.79
CA THR A 83 0.15 1.83 20.60
C THR A 83 -0.74 0.67 21.05
N LYS A 84 -1.26 0.70 22.28
CA LYS A 84 -2.20 -0.32 22.79
C LYS A 84 -3.60 -0.21 22.16
N GLN A 85 -3.71 0.44 21.00
CA GLN A 85 -4.99 0.70 20.35
C GLN A 85 -5.44 -0.49 19.51
N SER A 86 -6.75 -0.72 19.46
CA SER A 86 -7.35 -1.79 18.66
C SER A 86 -7.51 -1.34 17.21
N PHE A 87 -6.62 -1.81 16.34
CA PHE A 87 -6.63 -1.53 14.90
C PHE A 87 -6.92 -2.78 14.07
N ILE A 88 -7.48 -2.55 12.88
CA ILE A 88 -7.45 -3.50 11.76
C ILE A 88 -6.73 -2.85 10.57
N ALA A 89 -5.91 -3.61 9.86
CA ALA A 89 -5.25 -3.11 8.66
C ALA A 89 -5.96 -3.61 7.40
N HIS A 90 -6.26 -2.70 6.47
CA HIS A 90 -6.78 -2.99 5.13
C HIS A 90 -5.69 -2.63 4.11
N VAL A 91 -5.10 -3.63 3.48
CA VAL A 91 -3.96 -3.47 2.57
C VAL A 91 -4.41 -3.66 1.14
N HIS A 92 -4.31 -2.60 0.34
CA HIS A 92 -4.51 -2.64 -1.10
C HIS A 92 -3.18 -2.88 -1.80
N THR A 93 -3.12 -3.93 -2.63
CA THR A 93 -1.93 -4.25 -3.41
C THR A 93 -2.27 -4.64 -4.84
N ALA A 94 -1.25 -4.58 -5.69
CA ALA A 94 -1.23 -5.04 -7.08
C ALA A 94 0.03 -5.90 -7.30
N GLY A 95 0.44 -6.16 -8.54
CA GLY A 95 1.67 -6.87 -8.84
C GLY A 95 2.94 -6.06 -8.53
N GLY A 96 4.10 -6.69 -8.80
CA GLY A 96 5.39 -6.02 -8.81
C GLY A 96 5.85 -5.46 -7.46
N TRP A 97 6.40 -4.25 -7.46
CA TRP A 97 7.03 -3.68 -6.27
C TRP A 97 6.04 -3.39 -5.13
N SER A 98 4.80 -2.99 -5.45
CA SER A 98 3.77 -2.72 -4.44
C SER A 98 3.48 -3.97 -3.60
N PHE A 99 3.52 -5.16 -4.21
CA PHE A 99 3.36 -6.42 -3.50
C PHE A 99 4.45 -6.64 -2.45
N TRP A 100 5.72 -6.46 -2.83
CA TRP A 100 6.87 -6.68 -1.95
C TRP A 100 6.89 -5.68 -0.79
N GLU A 101 6.68 -4.40 -1.06
CA GLU A 101 6.61 -3.35 -0.05
C GLU A 101 5.47 -3.60 0.95
N ASN A 102 4.28 -3.91 0.45
CA ASN A 102 3.13 -4.23 1.31
C ASN A 102 3.34 -5.52 2.10
N SER A 103 4.05 -6.50 1.56
CA SER A 103 4.37 -7.75 2.28
C SER A 103 5.19 -7.48 3.54
N ILE A 104 6.18 -6.56 3.46
CA ILE A 104 6.95 -6.13 4.64
C ILE A 104 6.04 -5.50 5.68
N TYR A 105 5.11 -4.62 5.27
CA TYR A 105 4.16 -3.98 6.18
C TYR A 105 3.24 -5.00 6.86
N ILE A 106 2.74 -5.98 6.11
CA ILE A 106 1.88 -7.05 6.64
C ILE A 106 2.62 -7.88 7.68
N ILE A 107 3.88 -8.23 7.43
CA ILE A 107 4.71 -8.98 8.39
C ILE A 107 4.85 -8.20 9.70
N ILE A 108 5.17 -6.90 9.62
CA ILE A 108 5.29 -6.04 10.80
C ILE A 108 3.95 -5.99 11.55
N LEU A 109 2.84 -5.70 10.87
CA LEU A 109 1.50 -5.62 11.49
C LEU A 109 1.12 -6.93 12.19
N LYS A 110 1.40 -8.08 11.57
CA LYS A 110 1.16 -9.40 12.16
C LYS A 110 2.03 -9.68 13.39
N ALA A 111 3.28 -9.20 13.41
CA ALA A 111 4.14 -9.32 14.59
C ALA A 111 3.56 -8.60 15.82
N PHE A 112 2.84 -7.49 15.60
CA PHE A 112 2.09 -6.77 16.63
C PHE A 112 0.66 -7.28 16.85
N LYS A 113 0.30 -8.44 16.26
CA LYS A 113 -1.02 -9.07 16.36
C LYS A 113 -2.17 -8.18 15.83
N ILE A 114 -1.88 -7.29 14.89
CA ILE A 114 -2.91 -6.48 14.21
C ILE A 114 -3.54 -7.35 13.11
N PRO A 115 -4.86 -7.55 13.09
CA PRO A 115 -5.55 -8.28 12.01
C PRO A 115 -5.37 -7.54 10.67
N VAL A 116 -5.15 -8.31 9.60
CA VAL A 116 -4.88 -7.77 8.26
C VAL A 116 -5.88 -8.34 7.26
N VAL A 117 -6.54 -7.44 6.54
CA VAL A 117 -7.37 -7.73 5.35
C VAL A 117 -6.57 -7.34 4.12
N LEU A 118 -6.19 -8.33 3.31
CA LEU A 118 -5.47 -8.12 2.05
C LEU A 118 -6.48 -8.03 0.90
N HIS A 119 -6.45 -6.92 0.17
CA HIS A 119 -7.25 -6.67 -1.01
C HIS A 119 -6.32 -6.56 -2.22
N MET A 120 -6.34 -7.57 -3.08
CA MET A 120 -5.53 -7.61 -4.30
C MET A 120 -6.35 -7.11 -5.49
N HIS A 121 -5.85 -6.11 -6.20
CA HIS A 121 -6.44 -5.63 -7.45
C HIS A 121 -5.95 -6.51 -8.61
N THR A 122 -6.89 -7.15 -9.31
CA THR A 122 -6.65 -8.33 -10.15
C THR A 122 -6.41 -8.05 -11.64
N SER A 123 -6.42 -6.81 -12.11
CA SER A 123 -6.24 -6.53 -13.55
C SER A 123 -4.93 -7.08 -14.12
N GLU A 124 -3.87 -7.20 -13.30
CA GLU A 124 -2.60 -7.84 -13.69
C GLU A 124 -2.58 -9.36 -13.45
N TYR A 125 -3.21 -9.85 -12.37
CA TYR A 125 -3.22 -11.28 -12.01
C TYR A 125 -4.22 -12.10 -12.86
N GLY A 126 -5.35 -11.51 -13.24
CA GLY A 126 -6.33 -12.14 -14.12
C GLY A 126 -5.77 -12.37 -15.51
N TYR A 127 -4.97 -11.43 -16.05
CA TYR A 127 -4.30 -11.63 -17.33
C TYR A 127 -3.24 -12.74 -17.24
N ALA A 128 -2.44 -12.80 -16.18
CA ALA A 128 -1.48 -13.87 -15.94
C ALA A 128 -2.14 -15.25 -15.75
N TYR A 129 -3.31 -15.30 -15.10
CA TYR A 129 -4.10 -16.52 -14.95
C TYR A 129 -4.73 -16.97 -16.27
N LEU A 130 -5.31 -16.04 -17.04
CA LEU A 130 -5.91 -16.34 -18.35
C LEU A 130 -4.87 -16.71 -19.41
N THR A 131 -3.68 -16.11 -19.37
CA THR A 131 -2.57 -16.47 -20.28
C THR A 131 -1.90 -17.79 -19.91
N SER A 132 -1.81 -18.14 -18.62
CA SER A 132 -1.28 -19.45 -18.20
C SER A 132 -2.25 -20.61 -18.44
N THR A 133 -3.55 -20.35 -18.51
CA THR A 133 -4.59 -21.37 -18.77
C THR A 133 -4.93 -21.55 -20.25
N ASN A 134 -4.61 -20.58 -21.12
CA ASN A 134 -4.75 -20.68 -22.58
C ASN A 134 -3.50 -21.23 -23.29
N GLN A 135 -2.54 -21.81 -22.56
CA GLN A 135 -1.39 -22.54 -23.12
C GLN A 135 -1.63 -24.06 -23.21
N VAL A 136 -2.89 -24.50 -23.36
CA VAL A 136 -3.26 -25.89 -23.63
C VAL A 136 -3.84 -26.00 -25.03
#